data_AF-A0A392PKG6-F1
#
_entry.id   AF-A0A392PKG6-F1
#
_cell.length_a   1.000
_cell.length_b   1.000
_cell.length_c   1.000
_cell.angle_alpha   90.00
_cell.angle_beta   90.00
_cell.angle_gamma   90.00
#
_symmetry.space_group_name_H-M   'P 1'
#
loop_
_entity.id
_entity.type
_entity.pdbx_description
1 polymer ?
#
loop_
_entity_poly.entity_id
_entity_poly.type
_entity_poly.pdbx_seq_one_letter_code
_entity_poly.pdbx_strand_id
1 'polypeptide(L)'
;NSSDPSTLAFVEALLQFYLLHVVSTSTSGSSIRGSGMVPTFLPLLEDSDPAHVHLVCFAVKTLQKLMDYSSSAVSLFKELGGIELLAQRLWKEVQRVIELVGDNDNMFLTGESSKHSTDQLYSQKRFIKVSLKALGSATYAPANSTRSQYSNDNSLPVTLSLIFQNVDKFGGDVYYSAVTVMSEIIHKDPTCFSILHDMGLPDAFLSSVGSELLPSSKALTCIPNGLGAICLNAKGLEAVRESSSLRFLVDIFTSKK
;
A
#
# COMPACT_ATOMS: atom_id res chain seq x y z
N ASN A 1 -10.57 -28.27 13.09
CA ASN A 1 -11.11 -27.43 12.00
C ASN A 1 -10.42 -26.08 12.04
N SER A 2 -9.57 -25.78 11.05
CA SER A 2 -8.78 -24.55 10.96
C SER A 2 -9.60 -23.28 10.69
N SER A 3 -10.91 -23.41 10.51
CA SER A 3 -11.86 -22.34 10.21
C SER A 3 -12.85 -22.05 11.36
N ASP A 4 -12.59 -22.55 12.58
CA ASP A 4 -13.39 -22.19 13.74
C ASP A 4 -13.13 -20.71 14.12
N PRO A 5 -14.16 -19.84 14.18
CA PRO A 5 -14.00 -18.42 14.49
C PRO A 5 -13.30 -18.17 15.84
N SER A 6 -13.42 -19.10 16.80
CA SER A 6 -12.70 -19.02 18.08
C SER A 6 -11.18 -19.22 17.92
N THR A 7 -10.77 -20.07 16.98
CA THR A 7 -9.36 -20.32 16.65
C THR A 7 -8.76 -19.10 15.93
N LEU A 8 -9.51 -18.47 15.02
CA LEU A 8 -9.06 -17.26 14.33
C LEU A 8 -8.84 -16.09 15.29
N ALA A 9 -9.77 -15.87 16.22
CA ALA A 9 -9.64 -14.83 17.25
C ALA A 9 -8.43 -15.06 18.17
N PHE A 10 -8.13 -16.31 18.52
CA PHE A 10 -6.93 -16.65 19.30
C PHE A 10 -5.64 -16.33 18.53
N VAL A 11 -5.56 -16.71 17.25
CA VAL A 11 -4.38 -16.40 16.42
C VAL A 11 -4.24 -14.88 16.27
N GLU A 12 -5.34 -14.15 16.08
CA GLU A 12 -5.31 -12.69 16.03
C GLU A 12 -4.77 -12.07 17.32
N ALA A 13 -5.26 -12.51 18.48
CA ALA A 13 -4.79 -12.04 19.77
C ALA A 13 -3.28 -12.33 19.98
N LEU A 14 -2.81 -13.50 19.55
CA LEU A 14 -1.40 -13.86 19.60
C LEU A 14 -0.55 -12.95 18.70
N LEU A 15 -1.01 -12.65 17.48
CA LEU A 15 -0.34 -11.72 16.57
C LEU A 15 -0.28 -10.30 17.16
N GLN A 16 -1.36 -9.84 17.79
CA GLN A 16 -1.41 -8.52 18.43
C GLN A 16 -0.49 -8.44 19.64
N PHE A 17 -0.47 -9.48 20.49
CA PHE A 17 0.46 -9.58 21.61
C PHE A 17 1.92 -9.56 21.14
N TYR A 18 2.22 -10.31 20.07
CA TYR A 18 3.55 -10.33 19.50
C TYR A 18 3.96 -8.99 18.89
N LEU A 19 3.04 -8.34 18.17
CA LEU A 19 3.26 -6.99 17.62
C LEU A 19 3.59 -6.00 18.74
N LEU A 20 2.86 -6.05 19.86
CA LEU A 20 3.13 -5.24 21.03
C LEU A 20 4.54 -5.52 21.58
N HIS A 21 4.92 -6.79 21.70
CA HIS A 21 6.27 -7.18 22.12
C HIS A 21 7.34 -6.57 21.21
N VAL A 22 7.21 -6.72 19.88
CA VAL A 22 8.17 -6.14 18.90
C VAL A 22 8.32 -4.64 19.08
N VAL A 23 7.21 -3.91 19.26
CA VAL A 23 7.23 -2.45 19.41
C VAL A 23 7.78 -2.02 20.77
N SER A 24 7.50 -2.77 21.85
CA SER A 24 7.92 -2.42 23.21
C SER A 24 9.38 -2.80 23.53
N THR A 25 9.97 -3.79 22.86
CA THR A 25 11.33 -4.26 23.15
C THR A 25 12.42 -3.61 22.29
N SER A 26 12.22 -2.37 21.82
CA SER A 26 13.10 -1.67 20.86
C SER A 26 14.52 -1.32 21.38
N THR A 27 15.06 -2.05 22.36
CA THR A 27 16.47 -2.03 22.75
C THR A 27 17.27 -3.00 21.88
N SER A 28 18.39 -2.51 21.33
CA SER A 28 19.15 -3.02 20.18
C SER A 28 19.66 -4.47 20.23
N GLY A 29 19.44 -5.21 21.32
CA GLY A 29 19.84 -6.62 21.48
C GLY A 29 18.77 -7.66 21.10
N SER A 30 17.50 -7.27 20.98
CA SER A 30 16.36 -8.16 20.68
C SER A 30 15.99 -8.19 19.18
N SER A 31 16.33 -7.15 18.41
CA SER A 31 16.01 -7.04 16.97
C SER A 31 16.59 -8.16 16.09
N ILE A 32 17.68 -8.81 16.54
CA ILE A 32 18.29 -9.96 15.84
C ILE A 32 17.45 -11.24 16.00
N ARG A 33 16.76 -11.42 17.13
CA ARG A 33 15.84 -12.56 17.31
C ARG A 33 14.49 -12.34 16.62
N GLY A 34 14.07 -11.08 16.47
CA GLY A 34 12.82 -10.73 15.79
C GLY A 34 12.79 -11.08 14.30
N SER A 35 13.93 -10.98 13.59
CA SER A 35 14.00 -11.32 12.16
C SER A 35 13.74 -12.80 11.88
N GLY A 36 14.06 -13.70 12.84
CA GLY A 36 13.76 -15.13 12.74
C GLY A 36 12.28 -15.47 12.59
N MET A 37 11.38 -14.50 12.78
CA MET A 37 9.93 -14.68 12.61
C MET A 37 9.41 -14.29 11.24
N VAL A 38 10.22 -13.65 10.39
CA VAL A 38 9.85 -13.35 9.01
C VAL A 38 9.33 -14.61 8.28
N PRO A 39 10.03 -15.77 8.30
CA PRO A 39 9.56 -16.98 7.61
C PRO A 39 8.21 -17.50 8.12
N THR A 40 7.86 -17.24 9.38
CA THR A 40 6.60 -17.69 9.98
C THR A 40 5.39 -16.97 9.40
N PHE A 41 5.54 -15.70 9.00
CA PHE A 41 4.44 -14.90 8.46
C PHE A 41 4.32 -14.96 6.95
N LEU A 42 5.38 -15.34 6.23
CA LEU A 42 5.37 -15.39 4.75
C LEU A 42 4.24 -16.25 4.17
N PRO A 43 3.97 -17.48 4.67
CA PRO A 43 2.87 -18.31 4.14
C PRO A 43 1.49 -17.66 4.24
N LEU A 44 1.28 -16.76 5.20
CA LEU A 44 -0.01 -16.05 5.34
C LEU A 44 -0.27 -15.07 4.19
N LEU A 45 0.77 -14.60 3.49
CA LEU A 45 0.61 -13.70 2.34
C LEU A 45 -0.07 -14.40 1.14
N GLU A 46 0.09 -15.72 1.05
CA GLU A 46 -0.49 -16.55 -0.02
C GLU A 46 -2.00 -16.81 0.20
N ASP A 47 -2.47 -16.78 1.46
CA ASP A 47 -3.86 -17.03 1.83
C ASP A 47 -4.81 -15.94 1.32
N SER A 48 -5.32 -16.14 0.11
CA SER A 48 -6.11 -15.14 -0.62
C SER A 48 -7.60 -15.14 -0.26
N ASP A 49 -8.05 -15.91 0.74
CA ASP A 49 -9.46 -15.95 1.15
C ASP A 49 -9.90 -14.58 1.72
N PRO A 50 -10.96 -13.95 1.19
CA PRO A 50 -11.50 -12.70 1.74
C PRO A 50 -11.87 -12.80 3.24
N ALA A 51 -12.31 -13.97 3.72
CA ALA A 51 -12.64 -14.18 5.13
C ALA A 51 -11.42 -14.04 6.05
N HIS A 52 -10.22 -14.28 5.54
CA HIS A 52 -8.97 -14.23 6.31
C HIS A 52 -8.24 -12.90 6.19
N VAL A 53 -8.75 -11.91 5.43
CA VAL A 53 -8.06 -10.64 5.15
C VAL A 53 -7.65 -9.89 6.43
N HIS A 54 -8.44 -9.98 7.50
CA HIS A 54 -8.11 -9.40 8.80
C HIS A 54 -6.85 -10.01 9.41
N LEU A 55 -6.76 -11.34 9.44
CA LEU A 55 -5.63 -12.09 9.97
C LEU A 55 -4.36 -11.76 9.16
N VAL A 56 -4.46 -11.84 7.84
CA VAL A 56 -3.34 -11.54 6.94
C VAL A 56 -2.91 -10.08 7.09
N CYS A 57 -3.84 -9.15 7.29
CA CYS A 57 -3.52 -7.75 7.59
C CYS A 57 -2.67 -7.60 8.86
N PHE A 58 -2.93 -8.38 9.92
CA PHE A 58 -2.10 -8.37 11.12
C PHE A 58 -0.72 -8.98 10.87
N ALA A 59 -0.63 -10.06 10.10
CA ALA A 59 0.65 -10.64 9.71
C ALA A 59 1.52 -9.65 8.93
N VAL A 60 0.96 -8.96 7.93
CA VAL A 60 1.68 -7.90 7.19
C VAL A 60 2.07 -6.75 8.10
N LYS A 61 1.21 -6.34 9.05
CA LYS A 61 1.55 -5.29 10.01
C LYS A 61 2.73 -5.69 10.91
N THR A 62 2.78 -6.95 11.31
CA THR A 62 3.90 -7.48 12.10
C THR A 62 5.18 -7.52 11.26
N LEU A 63 5.12 -8.00 10.01
CA LEU A 63 6.25 -7.95 9.08
C LEU A 63 6.73 -6.51 8.86
N GLN A 64 5.83 -5.56 8.65
CA GLN A 64 6.14 -4.13 8.56
C GLN A 64 6.92 -3.67 9.79
N LYS A 65 6.44 -3.96 11.01
CA LYS A 65 7.11 -3.53 12.24
C LYS A 65 8.45 -4.20 12.45
N LEU A 66 8.61 -5.47 12.10
CA LEU A 66 9.92 -6.12 12.11
C LEU A 66 10.89 -5.40 11.17
N MET A 67 10.45 -5.01 9.97
CA MET A 67 11.26 -4.28 9.01
C MET A 67 11.57 -2.84 9.44
N ASP A 68 10.63 -2.12 10.07
CA ASP A 68 10.83 -0.76 10.59
C ASP A 68 11.99 -0.69 11.62
N TYR A 69 12.24 -1.79 12.36
CA TYR A 69 13.22 -1.82 13.46
C TYR A 69 14.42 -2.76 13.23
N SER A 70 14.50 -3.45 12.08
CA SER A 70 15.56 -4.43 11.82
C SER A 70 15.92 -4.52 10.34
N SER A 71 17.11 -4.06 9.99
CA SER A 71 17.67 -4.24 8.64
C SER A 71 17.86 -5.72 8.29
N SER A 72 18.14 -6.57 9.27
CA SER A 72 18.21 -8.03 9.06
C SER A 72 16.86 -8.62 8.67
N ALA A 73 15.75 -8.10 9.22
CA ALA A 73 14.40 -8.51 8.80
C ALA A 73 14.09 -8.07 7.37
N VAL A 74 14.53 -6.86 6.98
CA VAL A 74 14.42 -6.39 5.58
C VAL A 74 15.18 -7.31 4.64
N SER A 75 16.44 -7.63 4.93
CA SER A 75 17.26 -8.52 4.09
C SER A 75 16.66 -9.92 3.98
N LEU A 76 16.21 -10.50 5.09
CA LEU A 76 15.60 -11.84 5.09
C LEU A 76 14.25 -11.86 4.34
N PHE A 77 13.43 -10.83 4.51
CA PHE A 77 12.16 -10.70 3.76
C PHE A 77 12.40 -10.66 2.25
N LYS A 78 13.44 -9.94 1.81
CA LYS A 78 13.88 -9.90 0.40
C LYS A 78 14.39 -11.25 -0.08
N GLU A 79 15.29 -11.88 0.67
CA GLU A 79 15.90 -13.17 0.31
C GLU A 79 14.84 -14.26 0.09
N LEU A 80 13.78 -14.24 0.90
CA LEU A 80 12.68 -15.20 0.82
C LEU A 80 11.59 -14.85 -0.21
N GLY A 81 11.79 -13.84 -1.05
CA GLY A 81 10.81 -13.42 -2.08
C GLY A 81 9.55 -12.75 -1.51
N GLY A 82 9.63 -12.21 -0.29
CA GLY A 82 8.49 -11.61 0.39
C GLY A 82 7.95 -10.37 -0.32
N ILE A 83 8.80 -9.63 -1.05
CA ILE A 83 8.40 -8.46 -1.84
C ILE A 83 7.43 -8.87 -2.94
N GLU A 84 7.79 -9.88 -3.73
CA GLU A 84 7.00 -10.35 -4.87
C GLU A 84 5.66 -10.93 -4.39
N LEU A 85 5.68 -11.73 -3.32
CA LEU A 85 4.48 -12.27 -2.70
C LEU A 85 3.54 -11.16 -2.22
N LEU A 86 4.07 -10.15 -1.51
CA LEU A 86 3.27 -9.06 -0.99
C LEU A 86 2.76 -8.14 -2.09
N ALA A 87 3.56 -7.84 -3.11
CA ALA A 87 3.16 -7.03 -4.25
C ALA A 87 2.05 -7.73 -5.06
N GLN A 88 2.18 -9.02 -5.33
CA GLN A 88 1.15 -9.82 -6.00
C GLN A 88 -0.15 -9.86 -5.18
N ARG A 89 -0.05 -10.05 -3.87
CA ARG A 89 -1.23 -10.05 -2.99
C ARG A 89 -1.89 -8.66 -2.91
N LEU A 90 -1.10 -7.60 -2.83
CA LEU A 90 -1.58 -6.22 -2.87
C LEU A 90 -2.36 -5.95 -4.15
N TRP A 91 -1.82 -6.33 -5.31
CA TRP A 91 -2.49 -6.18 -6.60
C TRP A 91 -3.87 -6.86 -6.61
N LYS A 92 -3.96 -8.11 -6.13
CA LYS A 92 -5.25 -8.83 -6.03
C LYS A 92 -6.27 -8.08 -5.18
N GLU A 93 -5.84 -7.50 -4.06
CA GLU A 93 -6.75 -6.78 -3.17
C GLU A 93 -7.20 -5.43 -3.75
N VAL A 94 -6.33 -4.74 -4.47
CA VAL A 94 -6.66 -3.53 -5.22
C VAL A 94 -7.73 -3.83 -6.28
N GLN A 95 -7.57 -4.91 -7.06
CA GLN A 95 -8.57 -5.34 -8.05
C GLN A 95 -9.94 -5.61 -7.41
N ARG A 96 -9.97 -6.35 -6.30
CA ARG A 96 -11.22 -6.63 -5.56
C ARG A 96 -11.95 -5.37 -5.16
N VAL A 97 -11.25 -4.36 -4.64
CA VAL A 97 -11.88 -3.09 -4.26
C VAL A 97 -12.42 -2.33 -5.47
N ILE A 98 -11.71 -2.38 -6.61
CA ILE A 98 -12.15 -1.74 -7.85
C ILE A 98 -13.44 -2.41 -8.38
N GLU A 99 -13.49 -3.74 -8.38
CA GLU A 99 -14.62 -4.56 -8.82
C GLU A 99 -15.84 -4.42 -7.89
N LEU A 100 -15.65 -4.53 -6.57
CA LEU A 100 -16.74 -4.45 -5.57
C LEU A 100 -17.50 -3.12 -5.59
N VAL A 101 -16.81 -2.02 -5.87
CA VAL A 101 -17.46 -0.70 -5.95
C VAL A 101 -18.13 -0.49 -7.31
N GLY A 102 -17.58 -1.08 -8.38
CA GLY A 102 -18.18 -1.01 -9.73
C GLY A 102 -19.53 -1.73 -9.85
N ASP A 103 -19.73 -2.82 -9.10
CA ASP A 103 -21.01 -3.55 -9.08
C ASP A 103 -22.09 -2.89 -8.21
N ASN A 104 -21.72 -2.13 -7.19
CA ASN A 104 -22.68 -1.49 -6.27
C ASN A 104 -23.45 -0.33 -6.92
N ASP A 105 -22.92 0.30 -7.97
CA ASP A 105 -23.65 1.33 -8.74
C ASP A 105 -24.86 0.73 -9.52
N ASN A 106 -24.89 -0.59 -9.74
CA ASN A 106 -25.98 -1.28 -10.42
C ASN A 106 -26.98 -1.97 -9.46
N MET A 107 -26.65 -2.10 -8.17
CA MET A 107 -27.38 -2.96 -7.22
C MET A 107 -28.08 -2.14 -6.13
N PHE A 108 -28.96 -1.21 -6.53
CA PHE A 108 -29.79 -0.44 -5.60
C PHE A 108 -30.96 -1.25 -5.00
N LEU A 109 -30.80 -2.49 -4.52
CA LEU A 109 -31.89 -3.21 -3.81
C LEU A 109 -31.36 -4.37 -2.94
N THR A 110 -30.96 -4.14 -1.68
CA THR A 110 -31.21 -5.04 -0.50
C THR A 110 -30.47 -4.55 0.77
N GLY A 111 -31.22 -4.33 1.86
CA GLY A 111 -30.77 -3.63 3.06
C GLY A 111 -29.92 -4.42 4.08
N GLU A 112 -29.67 -5.72 3.88
CA GLU A 112 -28.87 -6.54 4.81
C GLU A 112 -27.47 -6.91 4.31
N SER A 113 -27.25 -6.91 2.98
CA SER A 113 -25.94 -7.13 2.35
C SER A 113 -24.96 -5.97 2.58
N SER A 114 -25.46 -4.76 2.85
CA SER A 114 -24.68 -3.53 2.93
C SER A 114 -23.71 -3.47 4.12
N LYS A 115 -24.04 -4.10 5.26
CA LYS A 115 -23.16 -4.09 6.44
C LYS A 115 -21.95 -5.01 6.26
N HIS A 116 -22.19 -6.23 5.80
CA HIS A 116 -21.12 -7.21 5.55
C HIS A 116 -20.16 -6.75 4.44
N SER A 117 -20.67 -6.08 3.39
CA SER A 117 -19.84 -5.52 2.34
C SER A 117 -19.02 -4.32 2.82
N THR A 118 -19.57 -3.49 3.71
CA THR A 118 -18.86 -2.32 4.28
C THR A 118 -17.71 -2.75 5.20
N ASP A 119 -17.94 -3.73 6.08
CA ASP A 119 -16.89 -4.26 6.97
C ASP A 119 -15.78 -4.95 6.18
N GLN A 120 -16.14 -5.72 5.14
CA GLN A 120 -15.18 -6.32 4.23
C GLN A 120 -14.34 -5.25 3.51
N LEU A 121 -14.97 -4.25 2.89
CA LEU A 121 -14.28 -3.15 2.21
C LEU A 121 -13.33 -2.38 3.14
N TYR A 122 -13.74 -2.14 4.38
CA TYR A 122 -12.89 -1.49 5.39
C TYR A 122 -11.61 -2.30 5.63
N SER A 123 -11.74 -3.61 5.76
CA SER A 123 -10.63 -4.52 6.04
C SER A 123 -9.70 -4.71 4.86
N GLN A 124 -10.23 -4.73 3.65
CA GLN A 124 -9.45 -4.71 2.41
C GLN A 124 -8.65 -3.42 2.29
N LYS A 125 -9.26 -2.25 2.49
CA LYS A 125 -8.55 -0.95 2.49
C LYS A 125 -7.47 -0.89 3.58
N ARG A 126 -7.74 -1.45 4.76
CA ARG A 126 -6.75 -1.57 5.84
C ARG A 126 -5.57 -2.44 5.42
N PHE A 127 -5.84 -3.60 4.81
CA PHE A 127 -4.81 -4.49 4.27
C PHE A 127 -3.95 -3.80 3.21
N ILE A 128 -4.57 -3.13 2.23
CA ILE A 128 -3.88 -2.39 1.16
C ILE A 128 -2.96 -1.34 1.76
N LYS A 129 -3.47 -0.53 2.70
CA LYS A 129 -2.68 0.49 3.41
C LYS A 129 -1.44 -0.12 4.09
N VAL A 130 -1.62 -1.20 4.84
CA VAL A 130 -0.52 -1.83 5.59
C VAL A 130 0.49 -2.48 4.65
N SER A 131 0.03 -3.08 3.56
CA SER A 131 0.88 -3.69 2.52
C SER A 131 1.75 -2.67 1.80
N LEU A 132 1.18 -1.51 1.44
CA LEU A 132 1.94 -0.38 0.89
C LEU A 132 3.05 0.05 1.84
N LYS A 133 2.74 0.22 3.13
CA LYS A 133 3.75 0.60 4.13
C LYS A 133 4.84 -0.45 4.29
N ALA A 134 4.47 -1.74 4.33
CA ALA A 134 5.44 -2.83 4.39
C ALA A 134 6.37 -2.86 3.18
N LEU A 135 5.85 -2.63 1.97
CA LEU A 135 6.67 -2.52 0.75
C LEU A 135 7.61 -1.31 0.77
N GLY A 136 7.16 -0.17 1.33
CA GLY A 136 8.01 1.00 1.58
C GLY A 136 9.18 0.69 2.52
N SER A 137 8.87 0.06 3.68
CA SER A 137 9.88 -0.41 4.65
C SER A 137 10.83 -1.44 4.03
N ALA A 138 10.35 -2.28 3.11
CA ALA A 138 11.15 -3.25 2.38
C ALA A 138 12.07 -2.63 1.32
N THR A 139 12.10 -1.30 1.12
CA THR A 139 13.00 -0.60 0.17
C THR A 139 12.99 -1.24 -1.23
N TYR A 140 11.81 -1.33 -1.84
CA TYR A 140 11.63 -1.85 -3.19
C TYR A 140 12.45 -1.04 -4.22
N ALA A 141 13.35 -1.72 -4.94
CA ALA A 141 14.08 -1.19 -6.09
C ALA A 141 13.65 -1.98 -7.33
N PRO A 142 13.06 -1.35 -8.36
CA PRO A 142 12.54 -2.06 -9.54
C PRO A 142 13.65 -2.68 -10.42
N ALA A 143 14.92 -2.31 -10.21
CA ALA A 143 16.02 -2.63 -11.12
C ALA A 143 16.63 -4.05 -11.01
N ASN A 144 16.25 -4.86 -10.02
CA ASN A 144 16.86 -6.19 -9.81
C ASN A 144 15.88 -7.37 -9.94
N SER A 145 14.88 -7.28 -10.81
CA SER A 145 14.05 -8.44 -11.17
C SER A 145 14.76 -9.33 -12.20
N THR A 146 15.94 -9.88 -11.86
CA THR A 146 16.50 -11.03 -12.61
C THR A 146 15.72 -12.33 -12.34
N ARG A 147 14.67 -12.28 -11.51
CA ARG A 147 13.85 -13.44 -11.15
C ARG A 147 12.39 -13.05 -10.85
N SER A 148 11.60 -12.76 -11.86
CA SER A 148 10.14 -12.94 -11.72
C SER A 148 9.49 -13.25 -13.07
N GLN A 149 8.99 -14.48 -13.17
CA GLN A 149 8.07 -14.95 -14.21
C GLN A 149 6.65 -14.38 -14.03
N TYR A 150 6.50 -13.26 -13.31
CA TYR A 150 5.22 -12.60 -13.09
C TYR A 150 5.10 -11.48 -14.13
N SER A 151 4.06 -11.55 -14.95
CA SER A 151 3.76 -10.60 -16.01
C SER A 151 3.84 -9.15 -15.54
N ASN A 152 4.32 -8.26 -16.40
CA ASN A 152 4.47 -6.81 -16.14
C ASN A 152 3.20 -6.15 -15.56
N ASP A 153 2.02 -6.76 -15.77
CA ASP A 153 0.70 -6.27 -15.36
C ASP A 153 0.48 -6.25 -13.84
N ASN A 154 1.24 -7.03 -13.06
CA ASN A 154 1.06 -7.17 -11.60
C ASN A 154 2.17 -6.47 -10.79
N SER A 155 2.90 -5.55 -11.40
CA SER A 155 4.00 -4.83 -10.74
C SER A 155 3.49 -3.79 -9.74
N LEU A 156 4.34 -3.40 -8.77
CA LEU A 156 4.00 -2.37 -7.80
C LEU A 156 3.70 -1.01 -8.45
N PRO A 157 4.47 -0.51 -9.45
CA PRO A 157 4.13 0.73 -10.14
C PRO A 157 2.74 0.69 -10.79
N VAL A 158 2.39 -0.39 -11.49
CA VAL A 158 1.07 -0.57 -12.09
C VAL A 158 -0.03 -0.57 -11.01
N THR A 159 0.22 -1.24 -9.88
CA THR A 159 -0.71 -1.27 -8.75
C THR A 159 -0.93 0.12 -8.14
N LEU A 160 0.12 0.93 -8.02
CA LEU A 160 0.02 2.33 -7.56
C LEU A 160 -0.77 3.18 -8.56
N SER A 161 -0.54 3.01 -9.87
CA SER A 161 -1.32 3.69 -10.91
C SER A 161 -2.81 3.39 -10.80
N LEU A 162 -3.18 2.12 -10.58
CA LEU A 162 -4.58 1.71 -10.40
C LEU A 162 -5.23 2.39 -9.17
N ILE A 163 -4.49 2.54 -8.07
CA ILE A 163 -4.96 3.25 -6.88
C ILE A 163 -5.21 4.74 -7.21
N PHE A 164 -4.29 5.39 -7.92
CA PHE A 164 -4.43 6.80 -8.31
C PHE A 164 -5.52 7.03 -9.35
N GLN A 165 -5.81 6.05 -10.21
CA GLN A 165 -6.92 6.14 -11.17
C GLN A 165 -8.30 5.95 -10.52
N ASN A 166 -8.36 5.41 -9.29
CA ASN A 166 -9.60 5.07 -8.58
C ASN A 166 -9.60 5.65 -7.14
N VAL A 167 -9.09 6.87 -6.95
CA VAL A 167 -8.87 7.46 -5.61
C VAL A 167 -10.15 7.53 -4.75
N ASP A 168 -11.29 7.73 -5.38
CA ASP A 168 -12.63 7.74 -4.78
C ASP A 168 -12.96 6.41 -4.08
N LYS A 169 -12.51 5.29 -4.67
CA LYS A 169 -12.75 3.95 -4.13
C LYS A 169 -11.87 3.65 -2.91
N PHE A 170 -10.68 4.24 -2.81
CA PHE A 170 -9.70 3.88 -1.78
C PHE A 170 -9.68 4.83 -0.57
N GLY A 171 -9.93 6.11 -0.79
CA GLY A 171 -9.91 7.15 0.25
C GLY A 171 -8.49 7.58 0.68
N GLY A 172 -8.44 8.66 1.47
CA GLY A 172 -7.19 9.39 1.76
C GLY A 172 -6.09 8.61 2.49
N ASP A 173 -6.45 7.57 3.25
CA ASP A 173 -5.50 6.75 4.02
C ASP A 173 -4.63 5.85 3.15
N VAL A 174 -5.27 5.21 2.16
CA VAL A 174 -4.60 4.38 1.15
C VAL A 174 -3.84 5.30 0.19
N TYR A 175 -4.47 6.39 -0.27
CA TYR A 175 -3.83 7.38 -1.12
C TYR A 175 -2.54 7.92 -0.52
N TYR A 176 -2.54 8.36 0.74
CA TYR A 176 -1.34 8.81 1.46
C TYR A 176 -0.22 7.78 1.41
N SER A 177 -0.57 6.51 1.65
CA SER A 177 0.42 5.42 1.68
C SER A 177 0.96 5.13 0.27
N ALA A 178 0.13 5.20 -0.76
CA ALA A 178 0.54 5.04 -2.16
C ALA A 178 1.49 6.17 -2.60
N VAL A 179 1.16 7.43 -2.30
CA VAL A 179 2.04 8.57 -2.57
C VAL A 179 3.37 8.44 -1.83
N THR A 180 3.34 8.02 -0.56
CA THR A 180 4.56 7.81 0.23
C THR A 180 5.47 6.76 -0.41
N VAL A 181 4.92 5.62 -0.82
CA VAL A 181 5.70 4.55 -1.48
C VAL A 181 6.25 5.02 -2.82
N MET A 182 5.46 5.71 -3.65
CA MET A 182 5.93 6.29 -4.90
C MET A 182 7.11 7.24 -4.69
N SER A 183 6.97 8.20 -3.76
CA SER A 183 8.06 9.13 -3.41
C SER A 183 9.30 8.40 -2.92
N GLU A 184 9.15 7.38 -2.07
CA GLU A 184 10.27 6.59 -1.58
C GLU A 184 11.00 5.83 -2.70
N ILE A 185 10.27 5.23 -3.65
CA ILE A 185 10.88 4.53 -4.80
C ILE A 185 11.76 5.52 -5.58
N ILE A 186 11.23 6.71 -5.90
CA ILE A 186 11.96 7.73 -6.65
C ILE A 186 13.17 8.25 -5.86
N HIS A 187 13.02 8.52 -4.56
CA HIS A 187 14.13 9.00 -3.72
C HIS A 187 15.24 7.97 -3.52
N LYS A 188 14.88 6.69 -3.38
CA LYS A 188 15.84 5.60 -3.17
C LYS A 188 16.57 5.22 -4.46
N ASP A 189 15.89 5.31 -5.60
CA ASP A 189 16.48 5.06 -6.92
C ASP A 189 15.99 6.09 -7.95
N PRO A 190 16.65 7.26 -8.07
CA PRO A 190 16.26 8.27 -9.06
C PRO A 190 16.36 7.79 -10.51
N THR A 191 17.13 6.73 -10.79
CA THR A 191 17.33 6.21 -12.14
C THR A 191 16.13 5.43 -12.65
N CYS A 192 15.25 4.96 -11.77
CA CYS A 192 14.06 4.22 -12.16
C CYS A 192 12.94 5.10 -12.72
N PHE A 193 13.07 6.44 -12.66
CA PHE A 193 12.00 7.36 -13.05
C PHE A 193 11.52 7.14 -14.50
N SER A 194 12.42 6.86 -15.44
CA SER A 194 12.02 6.59 -16.83
C SER A 194 11.10 5.37 -16.94
N ILE A 195 11.40 4.30 -16.20
CA ILE A 195 10.57 3.08 -16.16
C ILE A 195 9.20 3.40 -15.53
N LEU A 196 9.18 4.15 -14.43
CA LEU A 196 7.92 4.54 -13.77
C LEU A 196 7.05 5.42 -14.69
N HIS A 197 7.69 6.33 -15.42
CA HIS A 197 7.05 7.19 -16.40
C HIS A 197 6.46 6.36 -17.56
N ASP A 198 7.22 5.41 -18.11
CA ASP A 198 6.73 4.54 -19.19
C ASP A 198 5.57 3.64 -18.74
N MET A 199 5.47 3.34 -17.45
CA MET A 199 4.33 2.67 -16.81
C MET A 199 3.15 3.60 -16.47
N GLY A 200 3.24 4.90 -16.79
CA GLY A 200 2.18 5.89 -16.56
C GLY A 200 1.94 6.26 -15.09
N LEU A 201 2.85 5.90 -14.18
CA LEU A 201 2.67 6.14 -12.74
C LEU A 201 2.63 7.64 -12.37
N PRO A 202 3.58 8.49 -12.84
CA PRO A 202 3.52 9.93 -12.59
C PRO A 202 2.22 10.55 -13.13
N ASP A 203 1.78 10.17 -14.33
CA ASP A 203 0.59 10.74 -14.97
C ASP A 203 -0.69 10.38 -14.21
N ALA A 204 -0.79 9.13 -13.74
CA ALA A 204 -1.89 8.69 -12.88
C ALA A 204 -1.95 9.49 -11.58
N PHE A 205 -0.80 9.73 -10.93
CA PHE A 205 -0.73 10.56 -9.73
C PHE A 205 -1.16 12.00 -10.03
N LEU A 206 -0.62 12.65 -11.06
CA LEU A 206 -0.97 14.04 -11.40
C LEU A 206 -2.46 14.20 -11.72
N SER A 207 -3.03 13.26 -12.47
CA SER A 207 -4.47 13.23 -12.76
C SER A 207 -5.31 13.10 -11.49
N SER A 208 -4.83 12.33 -10.52
CA SER A 208 -5.53 12.15 -9.23
C SER A 208 -5.52 13.41 -8.36
N VAL A 209 -4.46 14.23 -8.43
CA VAL A 209 -4.35 15.51 -7.69
C VAL A 209 -5.38 16.52 -8.20
N GLY A 210 -5.68 16.52 -9.50
CA GLY A 210 -6.67 17.40 -10.11
C GLY A 210 -8.14 17.00 -9.85
N SER A 211 -8.40 15.83 -9.28
CA SER A 211 -9.76 15.41 -8.94
C SER A 211 -10.27 16.14 -7.69
N GLU A 212 -11.48 16.73 -7.76
CA GLU A 212 -12.12 17.50 -6.67
C GLU A 212 -12.42 16.68 -5.39
N LEU A 213 -12.03 15.40 -5.35
CA LEU A 213 -12.43 14.40 -4.38
C LEU A 213 -11.54 14.30 -3.13
N LEU A 214 -10.46 15.10 -3.01
CA LEU A 214 -9.43 14.90 -1.99
C LEU A 214 -9.29 16.00 -0.91
N PRO A 215 -10.34 16.58 -0.30
CA PRO A 215 -10.16 17.39 0.90
C PRO A 215 -9.95 16.51 2.15
N SER A 216 -8.94 15.63 2.12
CA SER A 216 -8.46 14.91 3.30
C SER A 216 -7.18 15.58 3.81
N SER A 217 -7.11 15.89 5.11
CA SER A 217 -5.89 16.42 5.75
C SER A 217 -4.63 15.62 5.40
N LYS A 218 -4.75 14.31 5.18
CA LYS A 218 -3.62 13.45 4.78
C LYS A 218 -3.24 13.63 3.30
N ALA A 219 -4.20 13.82 2.41
CA ALA A 219 -3.92 14.12 1.01
C ALA A 219 -3.14 15.45 0.90
N LEU A 220 -3.53 16.45 1.69
CA LEU A 220 -2.86 17.76 1.73
C LEU A 220 -1.39 17.69 2.16
N THR A 221 -1.03 16.74 3.02
CA THR A 221 0.36 16.59 3.47
C THR A 221 1.19 15.73 2.52
N CYS A 222 0.61 14.73 1.85
CA CYS A 222 1.39 13.85 0.97
C CYS A 222 1.54 14.39 -0.47
N ILE A 223 0.57 15.15 -1.00
CA ILE A 223 0.64 15.63 -2.39
C ILE A 223 1.91 16.47 -2.64
N PRO A 224 2.29 17.45 -1.79
CA PRO A 224 3.53 18.19 -1.99
C PRO A 224 4.78 17.30 -2.01
N ASN A 225 4.80 16.23 -1.21
CA ASN A 225 5.90 15.26 -1.20
C ASN A 225 5.94 14.43 -2.50
N GLY A 226 4.77 14.00 -3.00
CA GLY A 226 4.65 13.30 -4.28
C GLY A 226 5.13 14.16 -5.46
N LEU A 227 4.66 15.41 -5.53
CA LEU A 227 5.10 16.38 -6.53
C LEU A 227 6.60 16.66 -6.43
N GLY A 228 7.10 16.88 -5.21
CA GLY A 228 8.52 17.09 -4.96
C GLY A 228 9.39 15.95 -5.48
N ALA A 229 8.99 14.70 -5.24
CA ALA A 229 9.70 13.53 -5.74
C ALA A 229 9.71 13.46 -7.28
N ILE A 230 8.57 13.70 -7.93
CA ILE A 230 8.47 13.69 -9.41
C ILE A 230 9.31 14.81 -10.03
N CYS A 231 9.33 15.99 -9.41
CA CYS A 231 10.08 17.16 -9.88
C CYS A 231 11.61 16.99 -9.81
N LEU A 232 12.14 15.96 -9.14
CA LEU A 232 13.57 15.65 -9.16
C LEU A 232 14.04 15.16 -10.55
N ASN A 233 13.11 14.80 -11.44
CA ASN A 233 13.39 14.44 -12.82
C ASN A 233 12.89 15.53 -13.78
N ALA A 234 13.66 15.83 -14.83
CA ALA A 234 13.30 16.86 -15.82
C ALA A 234 11.95 16.59 -16.53
N LYS A 235 11.65 15.34 -16.89
CA LYS A 235 10.35 14.98 -17.49
C LYS A 235 9.21 15.16 -16.50
N GLY A 236 9.44 14.75 -15.25
CA GLY A 236 8.46 14.91 -14.17
C GLY A 236 8.16 16.38 -13.86
N LEU A 237 9.19 17.22 -13.87
CA LEU A 237 9.05 18.67 -13.67
C LEU A 237 8.17 19.31 -14.75
N GLU A 238 8.39 18.98 -16.03
CA GLU A 238 7.54 19.51 -17.11
C GLU A 238 6.09 18.99 -17.00
N ALA A 239 5.88 17.71 -16.68
CA ALA A 239 4.53 17.17 -16.47
C ALA A 239 3.77 17.86 -15.32
N VAL A 240 4.45 18.19 -14.21
CA VAL A 240 3.87 18.95 -13.10
C VAL A 240 3.49 20.37 -13.53
N ARG A 241 4.33 21.01 -14.36
CA ARG A 241 4.09 22.35 -14.88
C ARG A 241 2.88 22.40 -15.81
N GLU A 242 2.67 21.37 -16.61
CA GLU A 242 1.55 21.28 -17.56
C GLU A 242 0.22 20.88 -16.90
N SER A 243 0.26 19.99 -15.91
CA SER A 243 -0.95 19.42 -15.27
C SER A 243 -1.75 20.39 -14.39
N SER A 244 -1.28 21.62 -14.18
CA SER A 244 -1.86 22.59 -13.24
C SER A 244 -2.03 22.05 -11.80
N SER A 245 -1.28 20.99 -11.45
CA SER A 245 -1.36 20.25 -10.19
C SER A 245 -1.05 21.05 -8.93
N LEU A 246 -0.68 22.32 -9.03
CA LEU A 246 -0.49 23.23 -7.89
C LEU A 246 -1.71 24.14 -7.65
N ARG A 247 -2.68 24.19 -8.57
CA ARG A 247 -3.89 25.03 -8.42
C ARG A 247 -4.73 24.63 -7.22
N PHE A 248 -4.80 23.34 -6.89
CA PHE A 248 -5.52 22.89 -5.70
C PHE A 248 -5.00 23.56 -4.41
N LEU A 249 -3.70 23.88 -4.32
CA LEU A 249 -3.16 24.60 -3.16
C LEU A 249 -3.72 26.03 -3.11
N VAL A 250 -3.81 26.70 -4.26
CA VAL A 250 -4.40 28.03 -4.35
C VAL A 250 -5.86 27.98 -3.91
N ASP A 251 -6.65 27.05 -4.43
CA ASP A 251 -8.07 26.93 -4.08
C ASP A 251 -8.26 26.66 -2.58
N ILE A 252 -7.43 25.78 -2.00
CA ILE A 252 -7.51 25.46 -0.57
C ILE A 252 -7.10 26.63 0.31
N PHE A 253 -6.01 27.31 -0.01
CA PHE A 253 -5.52 28.44 0.80
C PHE A 253 -6.29 29.74 0.58
N THR A 254 -7.03 29.87 -0.53
CA THR A 254 -7.79 31.08 -0.87
C THR A 254 -9.31 30.93 -0.75
N SER A 255 -9.84 29.70 -0.62
CA SER A 255 -11.25 29.49 -0.31
C SER A 255 -11.58 30.13 1.03
N LYS A 256 -12.55 31.04 1.03
CA LYS A 256 -13.15 31.55 2.26
C LYS A 256 -14.03 30.43 2.82
N LYS A 257 -13.77 30.04 4.07
CA LYS A 257 -14.68 29.20 4.84
C LYS A 257 -16.06 29.84 4.97
#